data_AF-A0A7X4GJ06-F1
#
_entry.id   AF-A0A7X4GJ06-F1
#
_cell.length_a   1.000
_cell.length_b   1.000
_cell.length_c   1.000
_cell.angle_alpha   90.00
_cell.angle_beta   90.00
_cell.angle_gamma   90.00
#
_symmetry.space_group_name_H-M   'P 1'
#
loop_
_entity.id
_entity.type
_entity.pdbx_description
1 polymer ?
#
loop_
_entity_poly.entity_id
_entity_poly.type
_entity_poly.pdbx_seq_one_letter_code
_entity_poly.pdbx_strand_id
1 'polypeptide(L)'
;MAYSFQKISDVKLRARKIAREQDIPRYQALDTAARGGGFQNFAHALKELPELAPASPWSNRIEISQGWWSRKERTGGQVAASISLKHALCELVKPHQLVETLGGCRIDGEARLISDGSMRDREASIIDVARVARALQFMDATGLKPSRSRRCYPKGDWDNRPPIADHDSCWFDPEARAYVLVTQPYPGRAAMRSEVQAAWEARHGWRTFRSDWGSMYGFGTELYLLCPPAYADLLGRKLADLGAGPDAITNEDVSDV
;
A
#
# COMPACT_ATOMS: atom_id res chain seq x y z
N MET A 1 -22.94 -23.80 30.04
CA MET A 1 -23.05 -23.82 28.57
C MET A 1 -21.74 -24.32 28.02
N ALA A 2 -21.75 -25.38 27.22
CA ALA A 2 -20.56 -25.84 26.51
C ALA A 2 -20.31 -24.91 25.31
N TYR A 3 -19.11 -24.39 25.18
CA TYR A 3 -18.67 -23.65 24.00
C TYR A 3 -18.20 -24.66 22.95
N SER A 4 -18.45 -24.39 21.68
CA SER A 4 -17.78 -25.12 20.60
C SER A 4 -16.67 -24.23 20.08
N PHE A 5 -15.42 -24.70 20.15
CA PHE A 5 -14.27 -23.99 19.58
C PHE A 5 -13.78 -24.76 18.36
N GLN A 6 -13.56 -24.05 17.25
CA GLN A 6 -13.03 -24.64 16.03
C GLN A 6 -11.53 -24.34 15.83
N LYS A 7 -10.99 -23.36 16.56
CA LYS A 7 -9.58 -22.92 16.47
C LYS A 7 -9.10 -22.31 17.78
N ILE A 8 -7.77 -22.30 17.97
CA ILE A 8 -7.17 -21.83 19.24
C ILE A 8 -7.43 -20.35 19.53
N SER A 9 -7.63 -19.53 18.49
CA SER A 9 -7.95 -18.11 18.64
C SER A 9 -9.32 -17.87 19.29
N ASP A 10 -10.29 -18.77 19.11
CA ASP A 10 -11.60 -18.70 19.77
C ASP A 10 -11.45 -18.87 21.29
N VAL A 11 -10.60 -19.80 21.71
CA VAL A 11 -10.26 -20.04 23.12
C VAL A 11 -9.57 -18.81 23.72
N LYS A 12 -8.58 -18.24 23.01
CA LYS A 12 -7.86 -17.02 23.43
C LYS A 12 -8.83 -15.82 23.55
N LEU A 13 -9.79 -15.67 22.65
CA LEU A 13 -10.78 -14.60 22.67
C LEU A 13 -11.75 -14.74 23.86
N ARG A 14 -12.26 -15.96 24.09
CA ARG A 14 -13.16 -16.23 25.23
C ARG A 14 -12.45 -16.03 26.56
N ALA A 15 -11.19 -16.45 26.68
CA ALA A 15 -10.38 -16.24 27.87
C ALA A 15 -10.21 -14.75 28.22
N ARG A 16 -10.05 -13.86 27.23
CA ARG A 16 -10.00 -12.40 27.48
C ARG A 16 -11.31 -11.85 28.04
N LYS A 17 -12.45 -12.46 27.69
CA LYS A 17 -13.76 -12.07 28.23
C LYS A 17 -13.93 -12.62 29.65
N ILE A 18 -13.56 -13.88 29.90
CA ILE A 18 -13.59 -14.51 31.23
C ILE A 18 -12.67 -13.79 32.22
N ALA A 19 -11.43 -13.47 31.81
CA ALA A 19 -10.48 -12.75 32.67
C ALA A 19 -11.05 -11.41 33.15
N ARG A 20 -11.82 -10.72 32.30
CA ARG A 20 -12.49 -9.45 32.64
C ARG A 20 -13.75 -9.64 33.47
N GLU A 21 -14.54 -10.68 33.18
CA GLU A 21 -15.80 -10.98 33.89
C GLU A 21 -15.57 -11.53 35.30
N GLN A 22 -14.46 -12.23 35.52
CA GLN A 22 -14.18 -12.97 36.76
C GLN A 22 -12.97 -12.43 37.53
N ASP A 23 -12.31 -11.39 37.02
CA ASP A 23 -11.09 -10.79 37.59
C ASP A 23 -9.99 -11.84 37.93
N ILE A 24 -9.78 -12.79 37.01
CA ILE A 24 -8.81 -13.88 37.18
C ILE A 24 -7.58 -13.70 36.27
N PRO A 25 -6.40 -14.21 36.69
CA PRO A 25 -5.20 -14.22 35.86
C PRO A 25 -5.43 -14.90 34.50
N ARG A 26 -4.78 -14.37 33.46
CA ARG A 26 -4.97 -14.80 32.06
C ARG A 26 -4.76 -16.31 31.85
N TYR A 27 -3.80 -16.93 32.54
CA TYR A 27 -3.54 -18.37 32.41
C TYR A 27 -4.73 -19.20 32.95
N GLN A 28 -5.35 -18.78 34.05
CA GLN A 28 -6.54 -19.42 34.60
C GLN A 28 -7.73 -19.23 33.66
N ALA A 29 -7.89 -18.03 33.09
CA ALA A 29 -8.96 -17.75 32.14
C ALA A 29 -8.85 -18.58 30.84
N LEU A 30 -7.64 -18.85 30.36
CA LEU A 30 -7.39 -19.73 29.20
C LEU A 30 -7.80 -21.18 29.50
N ASP A 31 -7.45 -21.67 30.68
CA ASP A 31 -7.82 -23.00 31.15
C ASP A 31 -9.34 -23.14 31.36
N THR A 32 -9.97 -22.14 31.96
CA THR A 32 -11.43 -22.09 32.14
C THR A 32 -12.16 -22.02 30.80
N ALA A 33 -11.65 -21.23 29.85
CA ALA A 33 -12.19 -21.18 28.50
C ALA A 33 -12.08 -22.57 27.84
N ALA A 34 -10.90 -23.19 27.84
CA ALA A 34 -10.65 -24.50 27.23
C ALA A 34 -11.56 -25.60 27.82
N ARG A 35 -11.72 -25.65 29.15
CA ARG A 35 -12.65 -26.57 29.82
C ARG A 35 -14.09 -26.34 29.44
N GLY A 36 -14.48 -25.07 29.29
CA GLY A 36 -15.80 -24.71 28.78
C GLY A 36 -16.07 -25.24 27.36
N GLY A 37 -15.03 -25.57 26.60
CA GLY A 37 -15.13 -26.17 25.26
C GLY A 37 -14.85 -27.67 25.18
N GLY A 38 -14.80 -28.36 26.32
CA GLY A 38 -14.58 -29.82 26.36
C GLY A 38 -13.12 -30.26 26.35
N PHE A 39 -12.16 -29.34 26.43
CA PHE A 39 -10.73 -29.67 26.52
C PHE A 39 -10.28 -29.77 27.99
N GLN A 40 -9.26 -30.58 28.29
CA GLN A 40 -8.80 -30.76 29.68
C GLN A 40 -8.19 -29.49 30.30
N ASN A 41 -7.45 -28.73 29.48
CA ASN A 41 -6.79 -27.47 29.80
C ASN A 41 -6.39 -26.76 28.48
N PHE A 42 -5.79 -25.58 28.57
CA PHE A 42 -5.38 -24.82 27.39
C PHE A 42 -4.30 -25.55 26.57
N ALA A 43 -3.41 -26.33 27.20
CA ALA A 43 -2.40 -27.12 26.50
C ALA A 43 -3.01 -28.28 25.70
N HIS A 44 -4.09 -28.89 26.20
CA HIS A 44 -4.87 -29.89 25.46
C HIS A 44 -5.58 -29.25 24.26
N ALA A 45 -6.18 -28.07 24.45
CA ALA A 45 -6.76 -27.31 23.34
C ALA A 45 -5.73 -26.92 22.27
N LEU A 46 -4.49 -26.59 22.66
CA LEU A 46 -3.38 -26.29 21.73
C LEU A 46 -2.97 -27.49 20.86
N LYS A 47 -3.13 -28.73 21.36
CA LYS A 47 -2.80 -29.96 20.62
C LYS A 47 -3.93 -30.41 19.69
N GLU A 48 -5.17 -30.20 20.10
CA GLU A 48 -6.36 -30.68 19.40
C GLU A 48 -6.94 -29.67 18.40
N LEU A 49 -6.78 -28.36 18.66
CA LEU A 49 -7.29 -27.32 17.78
C LEU A 49 -6.18 -26.82 16.84
N PRO A 50 -6.49 -26.63 15.55
CA PRO A 50 -5.54 -25.99 14.65
C PRO A 50 -5.26 -24.55 15.13
N GLU A 51 -3.98 -24.21 15.24
CA GLU A 51 -3.55 -22.82 15.26
C GLU A 51 -3.64 -22.31 13.82
N LEU A 52 -4.83 -21.86 13.43
CA LEU A 52 -4.95 -21.05 12.22
C LEU A 52 -4.11 -19.80 12.46
N ALA A 53 -3.01 -19.70 11.70
CA ALA A 53 -2.25 -18.45 11.61
C ALA A 53 -3.25 -17.30 11.44
N PRO A 54 -3.04 -16.14 12.11
CA PRO A 54 -3.88 -15.00 11.84
C PRO A 54 -3.97 -14.83 10.33
N ALA A 55 -5.19 -14.75 9.79
CA ALA A 55 -5.39 -14.57 8.37
C ALA A 55 -4.46 -13.44 7.93
N SER A 56 -3.60 -13.71 6.94
CA SER A 56 -2.69 -12.70 6.42
C SER A 56 -3.51 -11.44 6.14
N PRO A 57 -3.12 -10.27 6.67
CA PRO A 57 -3.87 -9.07 6.39
C PRO A 57 -3.88 -8.79 4.88
N TRP A 58 -2.91 -9.31 4.13
CA TRP A 58 -2.85 -9.28 2.67
C TRP A 58 -3.55 -10.47 2.03
N SER A 59 -4.88 -10.52 2.11
CA SER A 59 -5.68 -11.62 1.55
C SER A 59 -6.25 -11.33 0.16
N ASN A 60 -6.24 -10.07 -0.29
CA ASN A 60 -6.82 -9.67 -1.56
C ASN A 60 -5.78 -9.75 -2.68
N ARG A 61 -5.84 -10.81 -3.49
CA ARG A 61 -4.97 -10.95 -4.66
C ARG A 61 -5.50 -10.10 -5.81
N ILE A 62 -4.66 -9.21 -6.34
CA ILE A 62 -4.97 -8.36 -7.49
C ILE A 62 -4.00 -8.70 -8.62
N GLU A 63 -4.53 -8.93 -9.81
CA GLU A 63 -3.77 -9.09 -11.05
C GLU A 63 -3.68 -7.75 -11.80
N ILE A 64 -2.47 -7.41 -12.26
CA ILE A 64 -2.21 -6.25 -13.12
C ILE A 64 -1.61 -6.77 -14.41
N SER A 65 -2.23 -6.49 -15.55
CA SER A 65 -1.78 -6.99 -16.85
C SER A 65 -1.68 -5.91 -17.93
N GLN A 66 -0.82 -6.15 -18.92
CA GLN A 66 -0.67 -5.26 -20.07
C GLN A 66 -0.25 -6.02 -21.33
N GLY A 67 -0.89 -5.69 -22.45
CA GLY A 67 -0.52 -6.17 -23.78
C GLY A 67 0.54 -5.28 -24.45
N TRP A 68 1.37 -5.87 -25.30
CA TRP A 68 2.42 -5.16 -26.03
C TRP A 68 2.57 -5.64 -27.47
N TRP A 69 3.08 -4.75 -28.32
CA TRP A 69 3.35 -5.06 -29.71
C TRP A 69 4.61 -4.35 -30.21
N SER A 70 5.63 -5.12 -30.56
CA SER A 70 6.87 -4.64 -31.17
C SER A 70 6.70 -4.47 -32.67
N ARG A 71 6.73 -3.22 -33.15
CA ARG A 71 6.75 -2.95 -34.60
C ARG A 71 8.02 -3.47 -35.27
N LYS A 72 9.15 -3.44 -34.55
CA LYS A 72 10.46 -3.87 -35.06
C LYS A 72 10.52 -5.38 -35.25
N GLU A 73 10.04 -6.13 -34.27
CA GLU A 73 10.09 -7.60 -34.27
C GLU A 73 8.84 -8.23 -34.85
N ARG A 74 7.77 -7.43 -35.04
CA ARG A 74 6.44 -7.87 -35.51
C ARG A 74 5.83 -8.97 -34.63
N THR A 75 6.10 -8.88 -33.34
CA THR A 75 5.64 -9.78 -32.30
C THR A 75 4.88 -8.99 -31.26
N GLY A 76 3.99 -9.69 -30.54
CA GLY A 76 3.30 -9.14 -29.39
C GLY A 76 3.12 -10.20 -28.33
N GLY A 77 2.67 -9.75 -27.17
CA GLY A 77 2.43 -10.62 -26.03
C GLY A 77 1.71 -9.86 -24.93
N GLN A 78 1.61 -10.50 -23.77
CA GLN A 78 1.04 -9.92 -22.58
C GLN A 78 1.96 -10.19 -21.39
N VAL A 79 2.03 -9.23 -20.48
CA VAL A 79 2.75 -9.39 -19.21
C VAL A 79 1.81 -9.16 -18.02
N ALA A 80 2.03 -10.02 -17.02
CA ALA A 80 1.32 -10.33 -15.79
C ALA A 80 2.04 -9.96 -14.48
N ALA A 81 1.42 -9.27 -13.51
CA ALA A 81 1.86 -9.31 -12.12
C ALA A 81 0.70 -9.62 -11.17
N SER A 82 0.98 -10.33 -10.07
CA SER A 82 0.03 -10.58 -8.99
C SER A 82 0.56 -10.02 -7.68
N ILE A 83 -0.21 -9.14 -7.03
CA ILE A 83 0.11 -8.60 -5.70
C ILE A 83 -0.97 -8.98 -4.69
N SER A 84 -0.59 -9.11 -3.42
CA SER A 84 -1.53 -9.34 -2.32
C SER A 84 -1.64 -8.09 -1.46
N LEU A 85 -2.85 -7.56 -1.31
CA LEU A 85 -3.14 -6.29 -0.63
C LEU A 85 -4.12 -6.49 0.54
N LYS A 86 -4.15 -5.50 1.44
CA LYS A 86 -5.08 -5.50 2.58
C LYS A 86 -6.51 -5.28 2.15
N HIS A 87 -6.72 -4.41 1.18
CA HIS A 87 -8.05 -4.05 0.69
C HIS A 87 -8.31 -4.60 -0.72
N ALA A 88 -9.58 -4.84 -1.03
CA ALA A 88 -10.00 -5.23 -2.38
C ALA A 88 -9.78 -4.08 -3.39
N LEU A 89 -9.63 -4.40 -4.67
CA LEU A 89 -9.37 -3.41 -5.72
C LEU A 89 -10.43 -2.29 -5.73
N CYS A 90 -11.70 -2.66 -5.54
CA CYS A 90 -12.81 -1.74 -5.55
C CYS A 90 -12.81 -0.75 -4.37
N GLU A 91 -12.11 -1.06 -3.27
CA GLU A 91 -11.91 -0.17 -2.12
C GLU A 91 -10.72 0.77 -2.34
N LEU A 92 -9.71 0.29 -3.08
CA LEU A 92 -8.51 1.05 -3.40
C LEU A 92 -8.78 2.12 -4.45
N VAL A 93 -9.44 1.77 -5.55
CA VAL A 93 -9.60 2.68 -6.68
C VAL A 93 -10.95 2.53 -7.36
N LYS A 94 -11.57 3.67 -7.68
CA LYS A 94 -12.77 3.75 -8.51
C LYS A 94 -12.40 4.16 -9.94
N PRO A 95 -13.24 3.88 -10.96
CA PRO A 95 -12.94 4.23 -12.34
C PRO A 95 -12.55 5.71 -12.57
N HIS A 96 -13.21 6.66 -11.89
CA HIS A 96 -12.90 8.09 -12.00
C HIS A 96 -11.58 8.51 -11.30
N GLN A 97 -10.96 7.60 -10.54
CA GLN A 97 -9.66 7.79 -9.88
C GLN A 97 -8.52 7.17 -10.68
N LEU A 98 -8.79 6.59 -11.86
CA LEU A 98 -7.77 6.10 -12.78
C LEU A 98 -7.12 7.29 -13.48
N VAL A 99 -6.19 7.93 -12.78
CA VAL A 99 -5.46 9.14 -13.21
C VAL A 99 -3.97 8.99 -12.89
N GLU A 100 -3.15 9.90 -13.42
CA GLU A 100 -1.69 9.88 -13.24
C GLU A 100 -1.12 8.50 -13.63
N THR A 101 -0.42 7.82 -12.72
CA THR A 101 0.14 6.49 -12.92
C THR A 101 -0.90 5.44 -13.32
N LEU A 102 -2.16 5.60 -12.91
CA LEU A 102 -3.25 4.69 -13.26
C LEU A 102 -4.07 5.17 -14.47
N GLY A 103 -3.69 6.27 -15.12
CA GLY A 103 -4.49 6.93 -16.15
C GLY A 103 -4.71 6.12 -17.42
N GLY A 104 -3.84 5.15 -17.70
CA GLY A 104 -3.97 4.21 -18.81
C GLY A 104 -4.66 2.90 -18.45
N CYS A 105 -5.16 2.76 -17.22
CA CYS A 105 -5.73 1.50 -16.74
C CYS A 105 -7.26 1.48 -16.86
N ARG A 106 -7.82 0.27 -16.89
CA ARG A 106 -9.22 -0.03 -16.61
C ARG A 106 -9.35 -1.12 -15.56
N ILE A 107 -10.43 -1.07 -14.79
CA ILE A 107 -10.81 -2.14 -13.85
C ILE A 107 -11.56 -3.22 -14.63
N ASP A 108 -11.14 -4.46 -14.49
CA ASP A 108 -11.76 -5.65 -15.09
C ASP A 108 -12.23 -6.60 -13.98
N GLY A 109 -13.51 -6.49 -13.58
CA GLY A 109 -14.03 -7.25 -12.44
C GLY A 109 -13.49 -6.79 -11.08
N GLU A 110 -13.45 -7.69 -10.10
CA GLU A 110 -13.18 -7.35 -8.69
C GLU A 110 -11.70 -7.38 -8.30
N ALA A 111 -10.86 -8.07 -9.07
CA ALA A 111 -9.49 -8.42 -8.70
C ALA A 111 -8.48 -8.21 -9.82
N ARG A 112 -8.85 -7.47 -10.88
CA ARG A 112 -7.96 -7.28 -12.04
C ARG A 112 -7.98 -5.84 -12.54
N LEU A 113 -6.79 -5.36 -12.86
CA LEU A 113 -6.53 -4.08 -13.48
C LEU A 113 -5.76 -4.33 -14.78
N ILE A 114 -6.21 -3.72 -15.88
CA ILE A 114 -5.57 -3.88 -17.18
C ILE A 114 -5.06 -2.52 -17.64
N SER A 115 -3.79 -2.43 -18.01
CA SER A 115 -3.21 -1.25 -18.65
C SER A 115 -3.52 -1.30 -20.15
N ASP A 116 -4.40 -0.42 -20.62
CA ASP A 116 -4.89 -0.34 -22.01
C ASP A 116 -3.89 0.28 -22.99
N GLY A 117 -2.80 0.86 -22.49
CA GLY A 117 -1.74 1.37 -23.35
C GLY A 117 -1.05 0.22 -24.08
N SER A 118 -1.11 0.22 -25.42
CA SER A 118 -0.25 -0.65 -26.23
C SER A 118 1.19 -0.16 -26.09
N MET A 119 1.99 -0.92 -25.34
CA MET A 119 3.40 -0.64 -25.16
C MET A 119 4.22 -1.13 -26.35
N ARG A 120 5.31 -0.38 -26.62
CA ARG A 120 6.16 -0.58 -27.79
C ARG A 120 6.95 -1.89 -27.79
N ASP A 121 7.13 -2.50 -26.64
CA ASP A 121 7.90 -3.72 -26.44
C ASP A 121 7.58 -4.35 -25.06
N ARG A 122 8.09 -5.56 -24.85
CA ARG A 122 7.93 -6.35 -23.62
C ARG A 122 8.48 -5.62 -22.40
N GLU A 123 9.67 -5.03 -22.51
CA GLU A 123 10.38 -4.40 -21.38
C GLU A 123 9.61 -3.18 -20.85
N ALA A 124 9.13 -2.31 -21.75
CA ALA A 124 8.29 -1.18 -21.39
C ALA A 124 7.01 -1.60 -20.66
N SER A 125 6.46 -2.76 -21.02
CA SER A 125 5.25 -3.30 -20.39
C SER A 125 5.52 -3.84 -19.00
N ILE A 126 6.65 -4.50 -18.81
CA ILE A 126 7.10 -4.94 -17.47
C ILE A 126 7.25 -3.74 -16.54
N ILE A 127 7.90 -2.68 -17.03
CA ILE A 127 8.11 -1.45 -16.27
C ILE A 127 6.77 -0.81 -15.86
N ASP A 128 5.82 -0.74 -16.78
CA ASP A 128 4.51 -0.12 -16.53
C ASP A 128 3.65 -0.96 -15.58
N VAL A 129 3.56 -2.28 -15.79
CA VAL A 129 2.86 -3.19 -14.87
C VAL A 129 3.44 -3.10 -13.46
N ALA A 130 4.77 -3.13 -13.32
CA ALA A 130 5.41 -3.00 -12.01
C ALA A 130 5.14 -1.63 -11.38
N ARG A 131 5.15 -0.55 -12.16
CA ARG A 131 4.83 0.81 -11.69
C ARG A 131 3.39 0.92 -11.18
N VAL A 132 2.43 0.38 -11.94
CA VAL A 132 1.00 0.35 -11.56
C VAL A 132 0.81 -0.48 -10.29
N ALA A 133 1.46 -1.64 -10.20
CA ALA A 133 1.39 -2.51 -9.04
C ALA A 133 1.96 -1.83 -7.78
N ARG A 134 3.11 -1.14 -7.88
CA ARG A 134 3.65 -0.33 -6.77
C ARG A 134 2.73 0.82 -6.37
N ALA A 135 2.04 1.45 -7.31
CA ALA A 135 1.04 2.47 -6.99
C ALA A 135 -0.13 1.90 -6.18
N LEU A 136 -0.60 0.68 -6.50
CA LEU A 136 -1.62 -0.01 -5.70
C LEU A 136 -1.11 -0.39 -4.30
N GLN A 137 0.12 -0.88 -4.16
CA GLN A 137 0.73 -1.13 -2.83
C GLN A 137 0.81 0.16 -1.99
N PHE A 138 1.21 1.27 -2.62
CA PHE A 138 1.25 2.58 -1.97
C PHE A 138 -0.15 3.03 -1.50
N MET A 139 -1.16 2.86 -2.35
CA MET A 139 -2.55 3.18 -2.02
C MET A 139 -3.09 2.33 -0.87
N ASP A 140 -2.79 1.03 -0.87
CA ASP A 140 -3.23 0.09 0.16
C ASP A 140 -2.65 0.40 1.54
N ALA A 141 -1.37 0.78 1.57
CA ALA A 141 -0.70 1.10 2.82
C ALA A 141 -1.05 2.50 3.36
N THR A 142 -1.17 3.50 2.49
CA THR A 142 -1.33 4.90 2.91
C THR A 142 -2.78 5.37 2.94
N GLY A 143 -3.67 4.69 2.21
CA GLY A 143 -5.04 5.13 1.97
C GLY A 143 -5.18 6.32 1.00
N LEU A 144 -4.05 6.86 0.51
CA LEU A 144 -4.04 7.99 -0.42
C LEU A 144 -4.66 7.59 -1.76
N LYS A 145 -5.37 8.55 -2.38
CA LYS A 145 -5.99 8.38 -3.70
C LYS A 145 -5.30 9.30 -4.71
N PRO A 146 -5.04 8.84 -5.95
CA PRO A 146 -4.45 9.67 -6.97
C PRO A 146 -5.37 10.84 -7.33
N SER A 147 -4.80 11.99 -7.68
CA SER A 147 -5.56 13.19 -8.02
C SER A 147 -4.87 14.00 -9.11
N ARG A 148 -5.66 14.72 -9.92
CA ARG A 148 -5.18 15.72 -10.88
C ARG A 148 -5.19 17.15 -10.32
N SER A 149 -5.60 17.32 -9.06
CA SER A 149 -5.73 18.64 -8.46
C SER A 149 -4.36 19.29 -8.29
N ARG A 150 -4.23 20.59 -8.57
CA ARG A 150 -2.99 21.32 -8.24
C ARG A 150 -2.90 21.71 -6.76
N ARG A 151 -3.90 21.38 -5.94
CA ARG A 151 -3.95 21.70 -4.50
C ARG A 151 -2.87 21.00 -3.66
N CYS A 152 -2.11 20.07 -4.23
CA CYS A 152 -0.91 19.52 -3.60
C CYS A 152 0.31 20.46 -3.69
N TYR A 153 0.26 21.55 -4.47
CA TYR A 153 1.31 22.56 -4.46
C TYR A 153 0.98 23.66 -3.44
N PRO A 154 1.98 24.36 -2.90
CA PRO A 154 1.72 25.55 -2.10
C PRO A 154 0.80 26.52 -2.84
N LYS A 155 -0.29 26.92 -2.16
CA LYS A 155 -1.34 27.79 -2.70
C LYS A 155 -2.06 27.24 -3.94
N GLY A 156 -1.90 25.96 -4.26
CA GLY A 156 -2.50 25.33 -5.43
C GLY A 156 -1.82 25.68 -6.75
N ASP A 157 -0.58 26.19 -6.71
CA ASP A 157 0.11 26.76 -7.85
C ASP A 157 1.37 25.96 -8.21
N TRP A 158 1.43 25.50 -9.45
CA TRP A 158 2.52 24.69 -10.00
C TRP A 158 3.85 25.43 -9.99
N ASP A 159 3.85 26.76 -10.08
CA ASP A 159 5.08 27.56 -10.04
C ASP A 159 5.76 27.49 -8.66
N ASN A 160 5.06 27.00 -7.63
CA ASN A 160 5.62 26.72 -6.31
C ASN A 160 6.09 25.26 -6.16
N ARG A 161 6.29 24.50 -7.24
CA ARG A 161 6.80 23.12 -7.22
C ARG A 161 8.16 23.04 -6.48
N PRO A 162 8.40 22.02 -5.63
CA PRO A 162 9.58 21.99 -4.78
C PRO A 162 10.86 21.77 -5.58
N PRO A 163 12.02 22.26 -5.10
CA PRO A 163 13.31 22.08 -5.73
C PRO A 163 13.67 20.62 -6.02
N ILE A 164 13.32 19.68 -5.14
CA ILE A 164 13.62 18.25 -5.34
C ILE A 164 12.69 17.57 -6.37
N ALA A 165 11.68 18.28 -6.88
CA ALA A 165 10.61 17.68 -7.64
C ALA A 165 11.07 17.03 -8.94
N ASP A 166 10.64 15.79 -9.12
CA ASP A 166 10.90 14.92 -10.25
C ASP A 166 9.90 13.75 -10.20
N HIS A 167 9.34 13.34 -11.34
CA HIS A 167 8.26 12.33 -11.37
C HIS A 167 7.17 12.56 -10.28
N ASP A 168 6.80 13.83 -10.09
CA ASP A 168 5.88 14.25 -9.06
C ASP A 168 4.41 14.05 -9.47
N SER A 169 3.59 13.74 -8.47
CA SER A 169 2.18 13.43 -8.65
C SER A 169 1.37 13.93 -7.47
N CYS A 170 0.11 14.26 -7.72
CA CYS A 170 -0.80 14.74 -6.68
C CYS A 170 -1.63 13.59 -6.11
N TRP A 171 -1.76 13.61 -4.78
CA TRP A 171 -2.53 12.63 -4.02
C TRP A 171 -3.49 13.33 -3.06
N PHE A 172 -4.62 12.69 -2.80
CA PHE A 172 -5.64 13.14 -1.87
C PHE A 172 -5.80 12.13 -0.75
N ASP A 173 -5.75 12.59 0.49
CA ASP A 173 -6.10 11.81 1.65
C ASP A 173 -7.60 12.00 1.97
N PRO A 174 -8.45 10.97 1.80
CA PRO A 174 -9.85 11.06 2.17
C PRO A 174 -10.07 11.18 3.68
N GLU A 175 -9.15 10.69 4.52
CA GLU A 175 -9.25 10.73 5.98
C GLU A 175 -9.06 12.16 6.50
N ALA A 176 -7.94 12.79 6.15
CA ALA A 176 -7.66 14.18 6.55
C ALA A 176 -8.31 15.24 5.65
N ARG A 177 -8.91 14.82 4.53
CA ARG A 177 -9.38 15.71 3.45
C ARG A 177 -8.27 16.65 2.95
N ALA A 178 -7.06 16.14 2.85
CA ALA A 178 -5.86 16.91 2.54
C ALA A 178 -5.25 16.49 1.20
N TYR A 179 -4.53 17.42 0.57
CA TYR A 179 -3.73 17.12 -0.63
C TYR A 179 -2.26 16.97 -0.24
N VAL A 180 -1.62 15.98 -0.86
CA VAL A 180 -0.22 15.61 -0.64
C VAL A 180 0.49 15.62 -1.98
N LEU A 181 1.69 16.18 -2.00
CA LEU A 181 2.57 16.06 -3.16
C LEU A 181 3.48 14.87 -2.95
N VAL A 182 3.52 13.96 -3.92
CA VAL A 182 4.53 12.91 -3.99
C VAL A 182 5.55 13.33 -5.03
N THR A 183 6.83 13.14 -4.76
CA THR A 183 7.91 13.30 -5.74
C THR A 183 8.90 12.16 -5.64
N GLN A 184 9.42 11.73 -6.79
CA GLN A 184 10.25 10.53 -6.91
C GLN A 184 11.53 10.78 -7.72
N PRO A 185 12.48 11.54 -7.14
CA PRO A 185 13.70 11.90 -7.83
C PRO A 185 14.67 10.73 -7.99
N TYR A 186 15.46 10.78 -9.06
CA TYR A 186 16.64 9.91 -9.17
C TYR A 186 17.60 10.14 -7.99
N PRO A 187 18.31 9.08 -7.56
CA PRO A 187 19.24 9.14 -6.44
C PRO A 187 20.19 10.33 -6.49
N GLY A 188 20.41 10.95 -5.33
CA GLY A 188 21.34 12.07 -5.18
C GLY A 188 20.74 13.45 -5.51
N ARG A 189 19.68 13.53 -6.32
CA ARG A 189 19.05 14.83 -6.65
C ARG A 189 18.50 15.54 -5.40
N ALA A 190 17.89 14.82 -4.47
CA ALA A 190 17.39 15.40 -3.23
C ALA A 190 18.55 15.92 -2.35
N ALA A 191 19.63 15.15 -2.23
CA ALA A 191 20.83 15.55 -1.49
C ALA A 191 21.47 16.82 -2.07
N MET A 192 21.65 16.87 -3.39
CA MET A 192 22.21 18.04 -4.10
C MET A 192 21.37 19.32 -3.94
N ARG A 193 20.07 19.19 -3.64
CA ARG A 193 19.14 20.32 -3.53
C ARG A 193 18.65 20.55 -2.10
N SER A 194 19.25 19.89 -1.11
CA SER A 194 18.80 19.91 0.28
C SER A 194 18.70 21.32 0.88
N GLU A 195 19.69 22.18 0.65
CA GLU A 195 19.68 23.56 1.14
C GLU A 195 18.54 24.39 0.52
N VAL A 196 18.38 24.28 -0.81
CA VAL A 196 17.32 25.01 -1.54
C VAL A 196 15.94 24.46 -1.16
N GLN A 197 15.84 23.16 -0.91
CA GLN A 197 14.62 22.51 -0.44
C GLN A 197 14.23 23.00 0.96
N ALA A 198 15.18 23.10 1.88
CA ALA A 198 14.93 23.63 3.23
C ALA A 198 14.45 25.10 3.18
N ALA A 199 15.05 25.92 2.31
CA ALA A 199 14.59 27.29 2.09
C ALA A 199 13.18 27.35 1.50
N TRP A 200 12.85 26.44 0.58
CA TRP A 200 11.50 26.31 0.03
C TRP A 200 10.48 25.89 1.09
N GLU A 201 10.82 24.93 1.95
CA GLU A 201 9.96 24.48 3.06
C GLU A 201 9.66 25.61 4.04
N ALA A 202 10.68 26.37 4.43
CA ALA A 202 10.52 27.53 5.30
C ALA A 202 9.64 28.62 4.66
N ARG A 203 9.87 28.91 3.37
CA ARG A 203 9.10 29.92 2.62
C ARG A 203 7.62 29.56 2.49
N HIS A 204 7.32 28.30 2.22
CA HIS A 204 5.95 27.86 1.95
C HIS A 204 5.23 27.32 3.17
N GLY A 205 5.94 27.06 4.27
CA GLY A 205 5.39 26.40 5.46
C GLY A 205 5.03 24.96 5.16
N TRP A 206 5.93 24.20 4.55
CA TRP A 206 5.76 22.80 4.14
C TRP A 206 6.82 21.93 4.81
N ARG A 207 6.60 20.62 4.80
CA ARG A 207 7.55 19.62 5.30
C ARG A 207 7.72 18.51 4.28
N THR A 208 8.94 18.00 4.15
CA THR A 208 9.27 16.85 3.31
C THR A 208 9.56 15.62 4.16
N PHE A 209 9.02 14.49 3.74
CA PHE A 209 9.23 13.18 4.35
C PHE A 209 9.81 12.24 3.32
N ARG A 210 10.88 11.53 3.69
CA ARG A 210 11.44 10.45 2.87
C ARG A 210 10.85 9.11 3.31
N SER A 211 10.57 8.24 2.35
CA SER A 211 10.27 6.83 2.58
C SER A 211 11.47 5.98 2.18
N ASP A 212 11.75 4.93 2.96
CA ASP A 212 12.76 3.92 2.63
C ASP A 212 12.17 2.70 1.91
N TRP A 213 10.85 2.68 1.65
CA TRP A 213 10.15 1.60 0.94
C TRP A 213 10.56 1.44 -0.53
N GLY A 214 11.28 2.43 -1.09
CA GLY A 214 11.50 2.57 -2.53
C GLY A 214 10.51 3.58 -3.13
N SER A 215 10.15 3.43 -4.39
CA SER A 215 9.25 4.36 -5.09
C SER A 215 8.26 3.63 -6.00
N MET A 216 7.16 4.29 -6.34
CA MET A 216 6.23 3.80 -7.36
C MET A 216 6.87 3.84 -8.76
N TYR A 217 7.67 4.86 -9.07
CA TYR A 217 8.27 5.04 -10.39
C TYR A 217 9.25 3.91 -10.77
N GLY A 218 9.99 3.37 -9.80
CA GLY A 218 11.01 2.34 -9.99
C GLY A 218 12.40 2.93 -10.28
N PHE A 219 13.29 2.13 -10.89
CA PHE A 219 14.65 2.53 -11.32
C PHE A 219 15.54 3.11 -10.20
N GLY A 220 15.34 2.65 -8.97
CA GLY A 220 16.07 3.15 -7.81
C GLY A 220 15.75 4.60 -7.44
N THR A 221 14.71 5.22 -8.02
CA THR A 221 14.26 6.55 -7.58
C THR A 221 13.87 6.54 -6.11
N GLU A 222 14.09 7.67 -5.44
CA GLU A 222 13.69 7.88 -4.05
C GLU A 222 12.20 8.21 -3.98
N LEU A 223 11.58 8.18 -2.79
CA LEU A 223 10.20 8.57 -2.59
C LEU A 223 10.10 9.61 -1.48
N TYR A 224 9.60 10.79 -1.85
CA TYR A 224 9.33 11.87 -0.91
C TYR A 224 7.87 12.30 -0.97
N LEU A 225 7.32 12.60 0.20
CA LEU A 225 5.99 13.15 0.35
C LEU A 225 6.10 14.52 1.02
N LEU A 226 5.40 15.50 0.48
CA LEU A 226 5.39 16.86 0.98
C LEU A 226 3.98 17.28 1.36
N CYS A 227 3.86 17.93 2.52
CA CYS A 227 2.58 18.42 3.02
C CYS A 227 2.73 19.63 3.96
N PRO A 228 1.62 20.34 4.26
CA PRO A 228 1.58 21.33 5.32
C PRO A 228 1.79 20.70 6.72
N PRO A 229 2.38 21.44 7.69
CA PRO A 229 2.67 20.97 9.04
C PRO A 229 1.50 20.34 9.79
N ALA A 230 0.27 20.82 9.56
CA ALA A 230 -0.93 20.29 10.21
C ALA A 230 -1.23 18.81 9.85
N TYR A 231 -0.67 18.31 8.74
CA TYR A 231 -0.84 16.93 8.27
C TYR A 231 0.40 16.05 8.50
N ALA A 232 1.49 16.62 9.02
CA ALA A 232 2.78 15.97 9.18
C ALA A 232 2.73 14.65 9.96
N ASP A 233 2.10 14.66 11.14
CA ASP A 233 2.09 13.48 12.03
C ASP A 233 1.25 12.33 11.46
N LEU A 234 0.15 12.65 10.77
CA LEU A 234 -0.67 11.65 10.10
C LEU A 234 0.05 11.06 8.88
N LEU A 235 0.71 11.91 8.08
CA LEU A 235 1.52 11.43 6.96
C LEU A 235 2.68 10.55 7.42
N GLY A 236 3.36 10.92 8.51
CA GLY A 236 4.44 10.12 9.10
C GLY A 236 3.97 8.71 9.49
N ARG A 237 2.77 8.58 10.08
CA ARG A 237 2.17 7.26 10.38
C ARG A 237 1.87 6.45 9.12
N LYS A 238 1.28 7.07 8.10
CA LYS A 238 1.01 6.41 6.81
C LYS A 238 2.30 5.92 6.13
N LEU A 239 3.40 6.64 6.27
CA LEU A 239 4.71 6.20 5.77
C LEU A 239 5.32 5.06 6.60
N ALA A 240 5.11 5.05 7.91
CA ALA A 240 5.47 3.91 8.73
C ALA A 240 4.67 2.66 8.34
N ASP A 241 3.37 2.80 8.05
CA ASP A 241 2.52 1.70 7.59
C ASP A 241 2.95 1.17 6.21
N LEU A 242 3.44 2.05 5.33
CA LEU A 242 4.05 1.68 4.04
C LEU A 242 5.35 0.89 4.25
N GLY A 243 6.25 1.38 5.11
CA GLY A 243 7.51 0.70 5.42
C GLY A 243 7.34 -0.63 6.17
N ALA A 244 6.25 -0.82 6.90
CA ALA A 244 5.87 -2.08 7.53
C ALA A 244 5.08 -3.02 6.61
N GLY A 245 4.75 -2.56 5.41
CA GLY A 245 4.06 -3.33 4.37
C GLY A 245 4.99 -4.31 3.64
N PRO A 246 4.46 -5.02 2.63
CA PRO A 246 5.29 -5.81 1.73
C PRO A 246 6.26 -4.91 0.96
N ASP A 247 7.40 -5.47 0.60
CA ASP A 247 8.38 -4.78 -0.25
C ASP A 247 7.74 -4.37 -1.60
N ALA A 248 8.25 -3.28 -2.16
CA ALA A 248 7.82 -2.80 -3.47
C ALA A 248 8.11 -3.88 -4.53
N ILE A 249 7.09 -4.23 -5.31
CA ILE A 249 7.24 -5.19 -6.41
C ILE A 249 8.28 -4.70 -7.42
N THR A 250 9.11 -5.63 -7.89
CA THR A 250 10.20 -5.38 -8.84
C THR A 250 9.77 -5.69 -10.27
N ASN A 251 10.65 -5.41 -11.23
CA ASN A 251 10.41 -5.81 -12.63
C ASN A 251 10.51 -7.33 -12.82
N GLU A 252 11.19 -8.05 -11.93
CA GLU A 252 11.38 -9.50 -11.99
C GLU A 252 10.13 -10.28 -11.59
N ASP A 253 9.25 -9.65 -10.79
CA ASP A 253 7.97 -10.20 -10.38
C ASP A 253 6.91 -10.16 -11.50
N VAL A 254 7.22 -9.52 -12.63
CA VAL A 254 6.34 -9.44 -13.80
C VAL A 254 6.72 -10.52 -14.80
N SER A 255 5.74 -11.36 -15.16
CA SER A 255 5.93 -12.53 -16.03
C SER A 255 5.14 -12.42 -17.33
N ASP A 256 5.52 -13.14 -18.37
CA ASP A 256 4.69 -13.30 -19.56
C ASP A 256 3.45 -14.17 -19.27
N VAL A 257 2.36 -13.94 -20.00
CA VAL A 257 1.07 -14.66 -19.88
C VAL A 257 0.65 -15.27 -21.20
#